data_AF-A0A0T1SH67-F1
#
_entry.id   AF-A0A0T1SH67-F1
#
_cell.length_a   1.000
_cell.length_b   1.000
_cell.length_c   1.000
_cell.angle_alpha   90.00
_cell.angle_beta   90.00
_cell.angle_gamma   90.00
#
_symmetry.space_group_name_H-M   'P 1'
#
loop_
_entity.id
_entity.type
_entity.pdbx_description
1 polymer ?
#
loop_
_entity_poly.entity_id
_entity_poly.type
_entity_poly.pdbx_seq_one_letter_code
_entity_poly.pdbx_strand_id
1 'polypeptide(L)'
;MTKRSHLLWATSAAAAVAAATLTAAPAQALNGADAPAQLSFVAKINVGDTARACTGTLVAPRWVLAAGSCFSPDGKPAAGKPAVATTVVVGRTDLTQTSAGATRTAAELVPHPTRDLVLIKLNAGVAGVKPVALASTAVAAGESVQAAGFGRTKTEWVPDKLHTASFTATGDSSADVALAATGDAVICQGDAGGPVLRTVGGVQQLVAVASRSWQGGCLGMPATETRTGAVATRVDDVRSWITGTTFARPGDMNGDNKPDLVAIEDTGKLWLYPGTGTGGLGTRVLIGSGGWGGASVTHRGDWTGDGMEDIVAVVGGELRVYPNRGDGTLAPWIKIGTMSTASRIVSVGDTDHDGQPDLVAGYDNKLYRYKGTSAVTPAVAAPVLIGSGGWDQMTLTAPGDADHDGQVDLLARDTADGILRHYMGQPNGTFASWTEYGVGYTTTFRPLIAGAADANLDGVADMWATASDGSLKFYKGGTSIHGPIDGPSVEVGSGGWQTIKSIS
;
A
#
# COMPACT_ATOMS: atom_id res chain seq x y z
N MET A 1 15.95 -76.21 -48.56
CA MET A 1 16.01 -75.13 -49.58
C MET A 1 14.93 -74.09 -49.26
N THR A 2 15.05 -72.89 -49.84
CA THR A 2 14.19 -71.69 -49.76
C THR A 2 14.29 -70.83 -48.49
N LYS A 3 15.20 -69.84 -48.60
CA LYS A 3 15.22 -68.55 -47.90
C LYS A 3 13.94 -67.75 -48.19
N ARG A 4 13.37 -67.10 -47.18
CA ARG A 4 12.63 -65.83 -47.34
C ARG A 4 12.98 -64.88 -46.20
N SER A 5 13.62 -63.79 -46.59
CA SER A 5 13.99 -62.61 -45.81
C SER A 5 12.77 -61.71 -45.58
N HIS A 6 12.51 -61.32 -44.34
CA HIS A 6 11.64 -60.20 -44.03
C HIS A 6 12.48 -59.02 -43.53
N LEU A 7 12.47 -57.94 -44.32
CA LEU A 7 13.00 -56.63 -43.98
C LEU A 7 12.17 -56.04 -42.83
N LEU A 8 12.83 -55.69 -41.72
CA LEU A 8 12.29 -54.82 -40.68
C LEU A 8 12.80 -53.39 -40.95
N TRP A 9 11.87 -52.45 -41.09
CA TRP A 9 12.15 -51.02 -41.06
C TRP A 9 12.43 -50.59 -39.61
N ALA A 10 13.64 -50.12 -39.35
CA ALA A 10 14.01 -49.46 -38.10
C ALA A 10 13.88 -47.95 -38.30
N THR A 11 12.93 -47.32 -37.61
CA THR A 11 12.84 -45.86 -37.46
C THR A 11 13.78 -45.41 -36.35
N SER A 12 14.89 -44.78 -36.74
CA SER A 12 15.86 -44.18 -35.83
C SER A 12 15.33 -42.86 -35.27
N ALA A 13 14.96 -42.82 -33.99
CA ALA A 13 14.74 -41.58 -33.26
C ALA A 13 16.10 -41.07 -32.73
N ALA A 14 16.65 -40.04 -33.36
CA ALA A 14 17.84 -39.36 -32.88
C ALA A 14 17.48 -38.48 -31.67
N ALA A 15 17.85 -38.93 -30.47
CA ALA A 15 17.80 -38.11 -29.27
C ALA A 15 18.98 -37.13 -29.28
N ALA A 16 18.71 -35.85 -29.57
CA ALA A 16 19.69 -34.79 -29.39
C ALA A 16 19.88 -34.52 -27.89
N VAL A 17 20.98 -34.99 -27.32
CA VAL A 17 21.43 -34.59 -25.98
C VAL A 17 22.03 -33.20 -26.10
N ALA A 18 21.24 -32.18 -25.78
CA ALA A 18 21.76 -30.83 -25.56
C ALA A 18 22.56 -30.83 -24.25
N ALA A 19 23.88 -30.91 -24.35
CA ALA A 19 24.77 -30.62 -23.24
C ALA A 19 24.65 -29.13 -22.89
N ALA A 20 23.76 -28.80 -21.96
CA ALA A 20 23.72 -27.48 -21.35
C ALA A 20 25.00 -27.32 -20.51
N THR A 21 26.00 -26.65 -21.07
CA THR A 21 27.13 -26.15 -20.30
C THR A 21 26.61 -25.05 -19.38
N LEU A 22 26.27 -25.42 -18.14
CA LEU A 22 26.13 -24.49 -17.03
C LEU A 22 27.50 -23.86 -16.76
N THR A 23 27.79 -22.75 -17.42
CA THR A 23 28.84 -21.85 -16.97
C THR A 23 28.36 -21.23 -15.67
N ALA A 24 28.70 -21.83 -14.54
CA ALA A 24 28.63 -21.12 -13.27
C ALA A 24 29.47 -19.85 -13.42
N ALA A 25 28.84 -18.69 -13.35
CA ALA A 25 29.58 -17.44 -13.22
C ALA A 25 30.50 -17.58 -12.01
N PRO A 26 31.78 -17.17 -12.10
CA PRO A 26 32.66 -17.24 -10.95
C PRO A 26 32.04 -16.41 -9.83
N ALA A 27 32.05 -16.94 -8.61
CA ALA A 27 31.73 -16.15 -7.42
C ALA A 27 32.69 -14.96 -7.39
N GLN A 28 32.19 -13.77 -7.76
CA GLN A 28 32.97 -12.55 -7.72
C GLN A 28 33.09 -12.10 -6.27
N ALA A 29 34.29 -12.21 -5.73
CA ALA A 29 34.67 -11.59 -4.47
C ALA A 29 34.54 -10.06 -4.60
N LEU A 30 34.10 -9.45 -3.50
CA LEU A 30 33.58 -8.09 -3.39
C LEU A 30 34.59 -6.99 -3.76
N ASN A 31 34.35 -6.31 -4.87
CA ASN A 31 34.84 -4.95 -5.15
C ASN A 31 33.64 -4.07 -5.53
N GLY A 32 32.87 -3.62 -4.53
CA GLY A 32 31.98 -2.45 -4.63
C GLY A 32 31.10 -2.30 -5.89
N ALA A 33 30.46 -3.36 -6.37
CA ALA A 33 29.50 -3.23 -7.47
C ALA A 33 28.21 -2.55 -6.99
N ASP A 34 27.71 -1.58 -7.77
CA ASP A 34 26.47 -0.85 -7.53
C ASP A 34 25.32 -1.83 -7.27
N ALA A 35 24.60 -1.66 -6.17
CA ALA A 35 23.37 -2.40 -5.97
C ALA A 35 22.39 -2.14 -7.13
N PRO A 36 21.78 -3.18 -7.71
CA PRO A 36 20.90 -3.03 -8.86
C PRO A 36 19.72 -2.11 -8.54
N ALA A 37 19.23 -1.34 -9.52
CA ALA A 37 18.13 -0.38 -9.36
C ALA A 37 16.85 -0.97 -8.74
N GLN A 38 16.69 -2.30 -8.79
CA GLN A 38 15.65 -3.07 -8.12
C GLN A 38 15.67 -2.97 -6.58
N LEU A 39 16.75 -2.46 -5.97
CA LEU A 39 16.89 -2.21 -4.54
C LEU A 39 16.62 -0.76 -4.15
N SER A 40 15.93 0.01 -4.99
CA SER A 40 15.60 1.42 -4.74
C SER A 40 14.73 1.63 -3.48
N PHE A 41 14.07 0.59 -2.96
CA PHE A 41 13.37 0.63 -1.68
C PHE A 41 14.29 0.69 -0.45
N VAL A 42 15.59 0.42 -0.59
CA VAL A 42 16.54 0.53 0.53
C VAL A 42 16.80 1.99 0.84
N ALA A 43 16.73 2.33 2.12
CA ALA A 43 16.80 3.69 2.61
C ALA A 43 18.12 3.97 3.34
N LYS A 44 18.67 5.17 3.15
CA LYS A 44 19.67 5.74 4.07
C LYS A 44 18.95 6.55 5.14
N ILE A 45 19.21 6.28 6.40
CA ILE A 45 18.64 7.04 7.54
C ILE A 45 19.78 7.78 8.23
N ASN A 46 19.62 9.09 8.41
CA ASN A 46 20.51 9.91 9.23
C ASN A 46 19.74 10.46 10.42
N VAL A 47 20.18 10.11 11.63
CA VAL A 47 19.59 10.52 12.90
C VAL A 47 20.44 11.64 13.50
N GLY A 48 19.93 12.87 13.48
CA GLY A 48 20.64 14.10 13.82
C GLY A 48 21.57 14.62 12.70
N ASP A 49 22.33 15.68 13.00
CA ASP A 49 23.28 16.31 12.07
C ASP A 49 24.54 15.44 11.86
N THR A 50 24.36 14.31 11.15
CA THR A 50 25.36 13.26 10.82
C THR A 50 25.87 12.38 11.97
N ALA A 51 25.33 12.53 13.17
CA ALA A 51 25.82 11.81 14.37
C ALA A 51 25.67 10.27 14.30
N ARG A 52 24.62 9.77 13.61
CA ARG A 52 24.38 8.34 13.45
C ARG A 52 23.68 8.06 12.12
N ALA A 53 24.28 7.19 11.32
CA ALA A 53 23.70 6.70 10.08
C ALA A 53 23.28 5.24 10.23
N CYS A 54 22.15 4.89 9.63
CA CYS A 54 21.61 3.54 9.57
C CYS A 54 21.08 3.27 8.16
N THR A 55 20.64 2.03 7.95
CA THR A 55 19.91 1.63 6.76
C THR A 55 18.46 1.36 7.15
N GLY A 56 17.53 1.52 6.22
CA GLY A 56 16.14 1.14 6.37
C GLY A 56 15.59 0.50 5.11
N THR A 57 14.33 0.09 5.16
CA THR A 57 13.63 -0.54 4.02
C THR A 57 12.25 0.07 3.86
N LEU A 58 11.91 0.60 2.68
CA LEU A 58 10.56 1.06 2.37
C LEU A 58 9.62 -0.15 2.29
N VAL A 59 8.73 -0.27 3.27
CA VAL A 59 7.75 -1.38 3.41
C VAL A 59 6.32 -0.94 3.09
N ALA A 60 6.06 0.35 3.13
CA ALA A 60 4.93 1.00 2.48
C ALA A 60 5.37 2.41 2.04
N PRO A 61 4.61 3.14 1.22
CA PRO A 61 5.19 4.26 0.46
C PRO A 61 5.51 5.51 1.28
N ARG A 62 5.00 5.57 2.52
CA ARG A 62 5.41 6.53 3.56
C ARG A 62 6.05 5.88 4.78
N TRP A 63 6.44 4.62 4.70
CA TRP A 63 6.89 3.86 5.85
C TRP A 63 8.17 3.10 5.58
N VAL A 64 9.20 3.47 6.32
CA VAL A 64 10.49 2.77 6.32
C VAL A 64 10.58 1.94 7.59
N LEU A 65 10.81 0.63 7.44
CA LEU A 65 11.15 -0.27 8.53
C LEU A 65 12.66 -0.24 8.75
N ALA A 66 13.08 -0.12 10.00
CA ALA A 66 14.49 -0.14 10.40
C ALA A 66 14.64 -0.79 11.78
N ALA A 67 15.88 -0.90 12.26
CA ALA A 67 16.16 -1.35 13.61
C ALA A 67 15.87 -0.22 14.62
N GLY A 68 15.16 -0.52 15.71
CA GLY A 68 14.93 0.43 16.79
C GLY A 68 16.24 0.92 17.42
N SER A 69 17.27 0.08 17.36
CA SER A 69 18.64 0.34 17.81
C SER A 69 19.36 1.43 17.02
N CYS A 70 18.77 1.88 15.90
CA CYS A 70 19.18 3.08 15.22
C CYS A 70 18.88 4.37 16.02
N PHE A 71 17.77 4.37 16.78
CA PHE A 71 17.24 5.55 17.47
C PHE A 71 17.43 5.50 18.99
N SER A 72 17.62 4.31 19.57
CA SER A 72 17.91 4.13 21.00
C SER A 72 18.81 2.91 21.23
N PRO A 73 19.85 2.97 22.07
CA PRO A 73 20.75 1.83 22.30
C PRO A 73 20.08 0.52 22.73
N ASP A 74 18.92 0.58 23.39
CA ASP A 74 18.15 -0.56 23.87
C ASP A 74 17.17 -1.15 22.83
N GLY A 75 17.13 -0.59 21.62
CA GLY A 75 16.23 -1.00 20.56
C GLY A 75 14.80 -0.48 20.70
N LYS A 76 14.51 0.37 21.69
CA LYS A 76 13.16 0.81 22.05
C LYS A 76 13.06 2.34 22.11
N PRO A 77 13.14 3.03 20.96
CA PRO A 77 12.97 4.48 20.94
C PRO A 77 11.57 4.87 21.42
N ALA A 78 11.42 6.11 21.90
CA ALA A 78 10.10 6.64 22.23
C ALA A 78 9.23 6.72 20.97
N ALA A 79 7.95 6.32 21.10
CA ALA A 79 6.96 6.48 20.04
C ALA A 79 6.61 7.96 19.83
N GLY A 80 6.20 8.30 18.60
CA GLY A 80 5.86 9.67 18.21
C GLY A 80 6.99 10.38 17.47
N LYS A 81 7.01 11.71 17.54
CA LYS A 81 8.01 12.51 16.82
C LYS A 81 9.45 12.14 17.22
N PRO A 82 10.37 11.93 16.27
CA PRO A 82 11.78 11.70 16.58
C PRO A 82 12.38 12.77 17.50
N ALA A 83 13.16 12.36 18.50
CA ALA A 83 13.81 13.26 19.46
C ALA A 83 14.84 14.21 18.82
N VAL A 84 15.45 13.76 17.72
CA VAL A 84 16.37 14.57 16.90
C VAL A 84 15.89 14.56 15.45
N ALA A 85 16.19 15.63 14.72
CA ALA A 85 15.87 15.73 13.30
C ALA A 85 16.43 14.51 12.56
N THR A 86 15.57 13.79 11.86
CA THR A 86 15.95 12.57 11.15
C THR A 86 15.59 12.71 9.68
N THR A 87 16.56 12.48 8.81
CA THR A 87 16.38 12.48 7.35
C THR A 87 16.47 11.06 6.81
N VAL A 88 15.65 10.78 5.80
CA VAL A 88 15.58 9.48 5.14
C VAL A 88 15.66 9.69 3.64
N VAL A 89 16.65 9.07 2.99
CA VAL A 89 16.80 9.08 1.53
C VAL A 89 16.37 7.72 1.01
N VAL A 90 15.41 7.70 0.08
CA VAL A 90 14.83 6.48 -0.51
C VAL A 90 14.76 6.64 -2.02
N GLY A 91 14.83 5.56 -2.78
CA GLY A 91 14.70 5.57 -4.24
C GLY A 91 16.01 5.77 -4.99
N ARG A 92 17.15 5.63 -4.30
CA ARG A 92 18.50 5.86 -4.84
C ARG A 92 19.43 4.78 -4.32
N THR A 93 20.09 4.04 -5.20
CA THR A 93 21.17 3.12 -4.81
C THR A 93 22.54 3.79 -4.83
N ASP A 94 22.64 4.97 -5.44
CA ASP A 94 23.77 5.90 -5.36
C ASP A 94 23.25 7.26 -4.86
N LEU A 95 23.64 7.63 -3.65
CA LEU A 95 23.15 8.84 -2.96
C LEU A 95 23.64 10.14 -3.62
N THR A 96 24.62 10.07 -4.52
CA THR A 96 25.06 11.23 -5.32
C THR A 96 24.05 11.59 -6.41
N GLN A 97 23.16 10.67 -6.76
CA GLN A 97 22.09 10.91 -7.73
C GLN A 97 20.96 11.75 -7.12
N THR A 98 20.40 12.69 -7.89
CA THR A 98 19.32 13.57 -7.43
C THR A 98 18.05 13.47 -8.28
N SER A 99 18.11 12.78 -9.41
CA SER A 99 17.01 12.67 -10.39
C SER A 99 15.97 11.59 -10.07
N ALA A 100 16.28 10.64 -9.18
CA ALA A 100 15.41 9.55 -8.76
C ALA A 100 15.19 9.58 -7.25
N GLY A 101 14.09 8.98 -6.78
CA GLY A 101 13.78 8.91 -5.35
C GLY A 101 13.61 10.26 -4.67
N ALA A 102 13.69 10.28 -3.35
CA ALA A 102 13.51 11.50 -2.59
C ALA A 102 14.18 11.48 -1.20
N THR A 103 14.50 12.68 -0.72
CA THR A 103 14.83 12.92 0.69
C THR A 103 13.56 13.33 1.45
N ARG A 104 13.33 12.70 2.59
CA ARG A 104 12.19 12.92 3.49
C ARG A 104 12.65 13.18 4.90
N THR A 105 11.79 13.79 5.70
CA THR A 105 11.97 13.86 7.15
C THR A 105 11.11 12.80 7.82
N ALA A 106 11.60 12.23 8.93
CA ALA A 106 10.79 11.36 9.76
C ALA A 106 9.80 12.21 10.57
N ALA A 107 8.50 11.95 10.34
CA ALA A 107 7.40 12.60 11.04
C ALA A 107 7.07 11.89 12.36
N GLU A 108 7.17 10.56 12.37
CA GLU A 108 6.75 9.72 13.50
C GLU A 108 7.56 8.42 13.54
N LEU A 109 7.87 7.95 14.75
CA LEU A 109 8.43 6.64 15.05
C LEU A 109 7.36 5.79 15.71
N VAL A 110 7.15 4.59 15.18
CA VAL A 110 6.31 3.55 15.77
C VAL A 110 7.22 2.36 16.10
N PRO A 111 7.77 2.29 17.33
CA PRO A 111 8.60 1.17 17.76
C PRO A 111 7.74 -0.09 17.93
N HIS A 112 8.29 -1.25 17.55
CA HIS A 112 7.67 -2.52 17.92
C HIS A 112 7.84 -2.75 19.44
N PRO A 113 6.82 -3.23 20.17
CA PRO A 113 6.88 -3.32 21.64
C PRO A 113 7.97 -4.28 22.18
N THR A 114 8.30 -5.33 21.41
CA THR A 114 9.16 -6.43 21.88
C THR A 114 10.32 -6.80 20.96
N ARG A 115 10.49 -6.08 19.84
CA ARG A 115 11.47 -6.43 18.80
C ARG A 115 12.36 -5.22 18.54
N ASP A 116 13.60 -5.45 18.08
CA ASP A 116 14.48 -4.39 17.62
C ASP A 116 14.03 -3.90 16.23
N LEU A 117 12.85 -3.29 16.18
CA LEU A 117 12.18 -2.79 14.98
C LEU A 117 11.51 -1.46 15.26
N VAL A 118 11.55 -0.58 14.28
CA VAL A 118 10.82 0.69 14.28
C VAL A 118 10.31 0.97 12.89
N LEU A 119 9.03 1.33 12.80
CA LEU A 119 8.45 1.94 11.61
C LEU A 119 8.65 3.44 11.68
N ILE A 120 9.13 4.01 10.58
CA ILE A 120 9.42 5.44 10.45
C ILE A 120 8.42 5.99 9.44
N LYS A 121 7.48 6.80 9.91
CA LYS A 121 6.57 7.53 9.04
C LYS A 121 7.31 8.70 8.40
N LEU A 122 7.31 8.75 7.08
CA LEU A 122 7.86 9.85 6.32
C LEU A 122 6.86 11.00 6.26
N ASN A 123 7.36 12.23 6.18
CA ASN A 123 6.52 13.43 6.05
C ASN A 123 5.71 13.47 4.75
N ALA A 124 6.15 12.74 3.71
CA ALA A 124 5.46 12.57 2.44
C ALA A 124 5.90 11.28 1.74
N GLY A 125 5.10 10.76 0.82
CA GLY A 125 5.41 9.55 0.04
C GLY A 125 6.63 9.71 -0.87
N VAL A 126 7.19 8.59 -1.32
CA VAL A 126 8.31 8.55 -2.27
C VAL A 126 7.82 8.02 -3.61
N ALA A 127 7.28 8.92 -4.43
CA ALA A 127 6.71 8.60 -5.73
C ALA A 127 7.68 7.78 -6.62
N GLY A 128 7.15 6.77 -7.31
CA GLY A 128 7.89 5.93 -8.24
C GLY A 128 8.81 4.88 -7.59
N VAL A 129 8.80 4.75 -6.26
CA VAL A 129 9.55 3.70 -5.55
C VAL A 129 8.56 2.67 -5.00
N LYS A 130 8.58 1.47 -5.58
CA LYS A 130 7.76 0.36 -5.12
C LYS A 130 8.31 -0.18 -3.79
N PRO A 131 7.50 -0.27 -2.71
CA PRO A 131 7.92 -0.92 -1.47
C PRO A 131 8.28 -2.40 -1.70
N VAL A 132 9.16 -2.92 -0.84
CA VAL A 132 9.49 -4.35 -0.87
C VAL A 132 8.30 -5.18 -0.40
N ALA A 133 8.08 -6.34 -1.03
CA ALA A 133 7.10 -7.29 -0.53
C ALA A 133 7.56 -7.86 0.83
N LEU A 134 6.67 -7.94 1.80
CA LEU A 134 6.96 -8.65 3.05
C LEU A 134 6.86 -10.16 2.80
N ALA A 135 7.76 -10.95 3.36
CA ALA A 135 7.60 -12.39 3.39
C ALA A 135 6.39 -12.80 4.26
N SER A 136 5.73 -13.90 3.89
CA SER A 136 4.62 -14.51 4.64
C SER A 136 5.01 -15.81 5.34
N THR A 137 6.22 -16.29 5.10
CA THR A 137 6.74 -17.56 5.65
C THR A 137 8.05 -17.30 6.38
N ALA A 138 8.44 -18.20 7.29
CA ALA A 138 9.75 -18.14 7.91
C ALA A 138 10.87 -18.30 6.86
N VAL A 139 12.06 -17.76 7.15
CA VAL A 139 13.28 -18.16 6.44
C VAL A 139 13.72 -19.52 6.95
N ALA A 140 14.04 -20.45 6.06
CA ALA A 140 14.47 -21.79 6.46
C ALA A 140 15.95 -21.79 6.88
N ALA A 141 16.32 -22.66 7.82
CA ALA A 141 17.74 -22.91 8.10
C ALA A 141 18.42 -23.50 6.85
N GLY A 142 19.58 -22.97 6.49
CA GLY A 142 20.32 -23.25 5.26
C GLY A 142 19.92 -22.40 4.06
N GLU A 143 18.87 -21.57 4.16
CA GLU A 143 18.43 -20.71 3.06
C GLU A 143 19.46 -19.60 2.78
N SER A 144 19.73 -19.35 1.50
CA SER A 144 20.58 -18.24 1.08
C SER A 144 19.77 -16.95 1.03
N VAL A 145 20.27 -15.92 1.69
CA VAL A 145 19.65 -14.59 1.77
C VAL A 145 20.65 -13.50 1.42
N GLN A 146 20.16 -12.38 0.92
CA GLN A 146 20.97 -11.22 0.57
C GLN A 146 20.68 -10.08 1.56
N ALA A 147 21.72 -9.54 2.21
CA ALA A 147 21.61 -8.30 2.97
C ALA A 147 22.03 -7.11 2.09
N ALA A 148 21.44 -5.94 2.33
CA ALA A 148 21.83 -4.70 1.66
C ALA A 148 21.92 -3.53 2.66
N GLY A 149 22.83 -2.59 2.43
CA GLY A 149 22.92 -1.41 3.27
C GLY A 149 23.90 -0.33 2.81
N PHE A 150 23.84 0.79 3.53
CA PHE A 150 24.71 1.96 3.37
C PHE A 150 25.62 2.14 4.59
N GLY A 151 25.82 1.09 5.37
CA GLY A 151 26.78 1.06 6.46
C GLY A 151 28.22 1.07 5.97
N ARG A 152 29.16 1.03 6.90
CA ARG A 152 30.59 0.99 6.58
C ARG A 152 30.93 -0.23 5.74
N THR A 153 31.91 -0.11 4.86
CA THR A 153 32.51 -1.29 4.22
C THR A 153 33.85 -1.64 4.88
N LYS A 154 34.61 -2.55 4.26
CA LYS A 154 35.99 -2.84 4.67
C LYS A 154 36.94 -1.66 4.44
N THR A 155 36.59 -0.76 3.52
CA THR A 155 37.49 0.29 3.02
C THR A 155 36.90 1.70 3.11
N GLU A 156 35.60 1.83 3.41
CA GLU A 156 34.89 3.12 3.38
C GLU A 156 34.04 3.34 4.64
N TRP A 157 34.14 4.55 5.21
CA TRP A 157 33.52 4.89 6.50
C TRP A 157 32.07 5.39 6.39
N VAL A 158 31.70 6.00 5.28
CA VAL A 158 30.33 6.45 4.99
C VAL A 158 30.09 6.30 3.49
N PRO A 159 29.66 5.11 3.03
CA PRO A 159 29.39 4.90 1.62
C PRO A 159 28.17 5.69 1.15
N ASP A 160 28.33 6.35 0.01
CA ASP A 160 27.22 6.91 -0.76
C ASP A 160 26.55 5.86 -1.65
N LYS A 161 27.19 4.71 -1.84
CA LYS A 161 26.68 3.62 -2.67
C LYS A 161 26.15 2.48 -1.82
N LEU A 162 24.96 2.01 -2.20
CA LEU A 162 24.34 0.83 -1.62
C LEU A 162 25.17 -0.40 -2.00
N HIS A 163 25.48 -1.23 -1.02
CA HIS A 163 26.19 -2.48 -1.23
C HIS A 163 25.35 -3.66 -0.74
N THR A 164 25.69 -4.84 -1.23
CA THR A 164 24.99 -6.09 -0.89
C THR A 164 25.98 -7.19 -0.56
N ALA A 165 25.54 -8.14 0.26
CA ALA A 165 26.33 -9.33 0.60
C ALA A 165 25.43 -10.54 0.86
N SER A 166 25.95 -11.74 0.58
CA SER A 166 25.19 -12.99 0.73
C SER A 166 25.49 -13.67 2.07
N PHE A 167 24.44 -14.20 2.69
CA PHE A 167 24.48 -14.92 3.95
C PHE A 167 23.70 -16.23 3.84
N THR A 168 24.01 -17.16 4.73
CA THR A 168 23.19 -18.35 4.98
C THR A 168 22.44 -18.13 6.29
N ALA A 169 21.12 -18.28 6.29
CA ALA A 169 20.33 -18.28 7.52
C ALA A 169 20.56 -19.59 8.28
N THR A 170 21.03 -19.56 9.53
CA THR A 170 21.47 -20.77 10.24
C THR A 170 20.53 -21.24 11.36
N GLY A 171 19.48 -20.48 11.66
CA GLY A 171 18.49 -20.88 12.67
C GLY A 171 17.44 -19.83 12.94
N ASP A 172 16.35 -20.29 13.56
CA ASP A 172 15.18 -19.53 13.99
C ASP A 172 15.25 -19.38 15.52
N SER A 173 15.81 -18.27 16.01
CA SER A 173 15.39 -17.83 17.34
C SER A 173 14.00 -17.25 17.14
N SER A 174 13.06 -17.51 18.03
CA SER A 174 11.63 -17.19 17.84
C SER A 174 11.29 -15.70 17.58
N ALA A 175 12.29 -14.82 17.49
CA ALA A 175 12.22 -13.42 17.11
C ALA A 175 13.31 -12.99 16.09
N ASP A 176 14.41 -13.74 15.96
CA ASP A 176 15.55 -13.37 15.12
C ASP A 176 16.02 -14.52 14.20
N VAL A 177 16.71 -14.11 13.15
CA VAL A 177 17.42 -14.96 12.20
C VAL A 177 18.92 -14.81 12.46
N ALA A 178 19.60 -15.92 12.73
CA ALA A 178 21.06 -15.96 12.75
C ALA A 178 21.60 -16.05 11.32
N LEU A 179 22.60 -15.22 11.01
CA LEU A 179 23.22 -15.12 9.68
C LEU A 179 24.68 -15.53 9.75
N ALA A 180 25.05 -16.51 8.93
CA ALA A 180 26.44 -16.87 8.66
C ALA A 180 26.90 -16.22 7.34
N ALA A 181 28.03 -15.53 7.37
CA ALA A 181 28.61 -14.91 6.18
C ALA A 181 28.96 -15.95 5.12
N THR A 182 28.67 -15.63 3.86
CA THR A 182 29.20 -16.38 2.71
C THR A 182 30.45 -15.69 2.19
N GLY A 183 31.57 -16.39 2.12
CA GLY A 183 32.84 -15.81 1.72
C GLY A 183 33.29 -14.71 2.68
N ASP A 184 33.48 -13.50 2.15
CA ASP A 184 34.02 -12.36 2.88
C ASP A 184 32.96 -11.33 3.27
N ALA A 185 31.68 -11.71 3.19
CA ALA A 185 30.51 -10.93 3.60
C ALA A 185 30.56 -10.51 5.07
N VAL A 186 30.07 -9.29 5.34
CA VAL A 186 29.92 -8.76 6.70
C VAL A 186 28.82 -7.69 6.72
N ILE A 187 28.09 -7.61 7.83
CA ILE A 187 27.18 -6.49 8.16
C ILE A 187 27.93 -5.57 9.11
N CYS A 188 28.04 -4.28 8.80
CA CYS A 188 28.85 -3.32 9.53
C CYS A 188 28.00 -2.23 10.21
N GLN A 189 28.65 -1.38 11.01
CA GLN A 189 28.03 -0.21 11.59
C GLN A 189 27.39 0.66 10.49
N GLY A 190 26.11 0.96 10.67
CA GLY A 190 25.29 1.68 9.69
C GLY A 190 24.44 0.79 8.78
N ASP A 191 24.67 -0.52 8.76
CA ASP A 191 23.77 -1.47 8.10
C ASP A 191 22.59 -1.90 8.97
N ALA A 192 22.62 -1.56 10.27
CA ALA A 192 21.48 -1.77 11.16
C ALA A 192 20.22 -1.13 10.56
N GLY A 193 19.14 -1.90 10.52
CA GLY A 193 17.89 -1.57 9.86
C GLY A 193 17.81 -1.92 8.37
N GLY A 194 18.92 -2.33 7.76
CA GLY A 194 18.96 -2.76 6.36
C GLY A 194 18.22 -4.08 6.12
N PRO A 195 17.69 -4.29 4.90
CA PRO A 195 16.90 -5.47 4.60
C PRO A 195 17.77 -6.72 4.50
N VAL A 196 17.21 -7.84 4.94
CA VAL A 196 17.62 -9.19 4.58
C VAL A 196 16.54 -9.77 3.68
N LEU A 197 16.94 -10.23 2.50
CA LEU A 197 16.05 -10.48 1.36
C LEU A 197 16.17 -11.93 0.89
N ARG A 198 15.04 -12.53 0.54
CA ARG A 198 14.98 -13.73 -0.30
C ARG A 198 14.42 -13.35 -1.68
N THR A 199 14.73 -14.15 -2.70
CA THR A 199 14.13 -14.00 -4.03
C THR A 199 13.28 -15.21 -4.35
N VAL A 200 11.98 -15.00 -4.61
CA VAL A 200 11.03 -16.05 -4.98
C VAL A 200 10.39 -15.67 -6.30
N GLY A 201 10.54 -16.50 -7.34
CA GLY A 201 9.97 -16.20 -8.67
C GLY A 201 10.45 -14.88 -9.28
N GLY A 202 11.67 -14.43 -8.96
CA GLY A 202 12.21 -13.14 -9.40
C GLY A 202 11.75 -11.93 -8.58
N VAL A 203 10.89 -12.12 -7.57
CA VAL A 203 10.41 -11.06 -6.67
C VAL A 203 11.21 -11.09 -5.38
N GLN A 204 11.69 -9.92 -4.96
CA GLN A 204 12.36 -9.77 -3.67
C GLN A 204 11.33 -9.67 -2.54
N GLN A 205 11.58 -10.44 -1.48
CA GLN A 205 10.79 -10.42 -0.26
C GLN A 205 11.70 -10.10 0.94
N LEU A 206 11.27 -9.15 1.77
CA LEU A 206 11.90 -8.87 3.06
C LEU A 206 11.62 -10.03 4.01
N VAL A 207 12.67 -10.67 4.52
CA VAL A 207 12.56 -11.77 5.49
C VAL A 207 12.97 -11.36 6.90
N ALA A 208 13.90 -10.42 7.00
CA ALA A 208 14.38 -9.90 8.27
C ALA A 208 15.01 -8.51 8.10
N VAL A 209 15.25 -7.83 9.21
CA VAL A 209 15.91 -6.52 9.28
C VAL A 209 17.19 -6.68 10.09
N ALA A 210 18.34 -6.27 9.54
CA ALA A 210 19.63 -6.38 10.21
C ALA A 210 19.60 -5.63 11.56
N SER A 211 19.95 -6.31 12.65
CA SER A 211 19.92 -5.72 14.00
C SER A 211 21.35 -5.55 14.56
N ARG A 212 22.10 -6.65 14.68
CA ARG A 212 23.43 -6.67 15.29
C ARG A 212 24.40 -7.56 14.52
N SER A 213 25.69 -7.28 14.63
CA SER A 213 26.76 -8.03 13.98
C SER A 213 28.04 -7.99 14.80
N TRP A 214 28.87 -9.01 14.65
CA TRP A 214 30.19 -9.09 15.27
C TRP A 214 31.24 -8.15 14.66
N GLN A 215 30.95 -7.53 13.51
CA GLN A 215 31.79 -6.52 12.85
C GLN A 215 33.17 -7.00 12.33
N GLY A 216 33.49 -8.30 12.38
CA GLY A 216 34.77 -8.81 11.89
C GLY A 216 34.98 -8.49 10.42
N GLY A 217 36.06 -7.76 10.11
CA GLY A 217 36.37 -7.30 8.75
C GLY A 217 35.80 -5.92 8.38
N CYS A 218 35.02 -5.26 9.23
CA CYS A 218 34.59 -3.87 9.01
C CYS A 218 35.74 -2.88 9.23
N LEU A 219 35.72 -1.76 8.50
CA LEU A 219 36.72 -0.70 8.66
C LEU A 219 36.74 -0.17 10.11
N GLY A 220 37.94 -0.06 10.68
CA GLY A 220 38.17 0.42 12.04
C GLY A 220 38.01 -0.64 13.13
N MET A 221 37.64 -1.88 12.79
CA MET A 221 37.65 -2.99 13.75
C MET A 221 39.05 -3.61 13.87
N PRO A 222 39.42 -4.11 15.06
CA PRO A 222 40.71 -4.76 15.24
C PRO A 222 40.79 -6.03 14.39
N ALA A 223 41.94 -6.29 13.78
CA ALA A 223 42.17 -7.49 12.96
C ALA A 223 42.00 -8.81 13.74
N THR A 224 41.97 -8.76 15.07
CA THR A 224 41.71 -9.91 15.95
C THR A 224 40.22 -10.28 16.02
N GLU A 225 39.30 -9.37 15.68
CA GLU A 225 37.89 -9.69 15.53
C GLU A 225 37.66 -10.33 14.16
N THR A 226 37.49 -11.65 14.17
CA THR A 226 37.35 -12.46 12.94
C THR A 226 35.93 -12.96 12.73
N ARG A 227 35.02 -12.73 13.69
CA ARG A 227 33.64 -13.21 13.59
C ARG A 227 32.85 -12.27 12.68
N THR A 228 32.28 -12.83 11.62
CA THR A 228 31.50 -12.10 10.59
C THR A 228 29.99 -12.33 10.70
N GLY A 229 29.56 -13.16 11.65
CA GLY A 229 28.15 -13.49 11.84
C GLY A 229 27.30 -12.28 12.26
N ALA A 230 26.01 -12.35 11.96
CA ALA A 230 25.05 -11.31 12.28
C ALA A 230 23.72 -11.90 12.77
N VAL A 231 22.88 -11.04 13.34
CA VAL A 231 21.52 -11.35 13.75
C VAL A 231 20.59 -10.30 13.17
N ALA A 232 19.49 -10.76 12.58
CA ALA A 232 18.47 -9.92 11.98
C ALA A 232 17.10 -10.25 12.58
N THR A 233 16.26 -9.26 12.84
CA THR A 233 14.91 -9.46 13.38
C THR A 233 13.97 -9.90 12.26
N ARG A 234 13.27 -11.03 12.41
CA ARG A 234 12.39 -11.56 11.36
C ARG A 234 11.14 -10.68 11.15
N VAL A 235 10.54 -10.72 9.95
CA VAL A 235 9.34 -9.89 9.63
C VAL A 235 8.07 -10.69 9.40
N ASP A 236 8.14 -12.01 9.24
CA ASP A 236 6.98 -12.84 8.90
C ASP A 236 5.97 -12.96 10.04
N ASP A 237 6.43 -12.99 11.30
CA ASP A 237 5.57 -13.04 12.50
C ASP A 237 5.04 -11.67 12.95
N VAL A 238 5.65 -10.58 12.48
CA VAL A 238 5.23 -9.19 12.75
C VAL A 238 4.57 -8.51 11.55
N ARG A 239 4.25 -9.27 10.50
CA ARG A 239 3.62 -8.74 9.28
C ARG A 239 2.35 -7.97 9.60
N SER A 240 1.50 -8.50 10.48
CA SER A 240 0.25 -7.85 10.88
C SER A 240 0.46 -6.50 11.57
N TRP A 241 1.52 -6.37 12.38
CA TRP A 241 1.91 -5.10 12.96
C TRP A 241 2.39 -4.11 11.89
N ILE A 242 3.18 -4.57 10.92
CA ILE A 242 3.61 -3.72 9.79
C ILE A 242 2.38 -3.27 9.01
N THR A 243 1.61 -4.19 8.45
CA THR A 243 0.48 -3.85 7.57
C THR A 243 -0.61 -3.07 8.31
N GLY A 244 -0.91 -3.43 9.56
CA GLY A 244 -1.89 -2.70 10.37
C GLY A 244 -1.46 -1.29 10.78
N THR A 245 -0.16 -0.97 10.68
CA THR A 245 0.37 0.38 10.94
C THR A 245 0.52 1.19 9.65
N THR A 246 0.89 0.54 8.54
CA THR A 246 1.42 1.24 7.36
C THR A 246 0.44 1.47 6.22
N PHE A 247 -0.64 0.68 6.11
CA PHE A 247 -1.67 0.93 5.11
C PHE A 247 -2.57 2.07 5.55
N ALA A 248 -2.85 3.01 4.64
CA ALA A 248 -3.90 3.99 4.86
C ALA A 248 -5.20 3.24 5.15
N ARG A 249 -5.91 3.66 6.20
CA ARG A 249 -7.25 3.12 6.44
C ARG A 249 -8.13 3.47 5.25
N PRO A 250 -9.12 2.64 4.91
CA PRO A 250 -10.09 3.00 3.89
C PRO A 250 -10.67 4.39 4.19
N GLY A 251 -10.57 5.31 3.23
CA GLY A 251 -10.98 6.70 3.36
C GLY A 251 -9.92 7.68 3.83
N ASP A 252 -8.76 7.25 4.31
CA ASP A 252 -7.72 8.18 4.79
C ASP A 252 -6.96 8.82 3.61
N MET A 253 -7.27 10.08 3.35
CA MET A 253 -6.68 10.86 2.26
C MET A 253 -5.55 11.78 2.74
N ASN A 254 -5.39 11.98 4.04
CA ASN A 254 -4.40 12.89 4.62
C ASN A 254 -3.33 12.20 5.47
N GLY A 255 -3.37 10.86 5.52
CA GLY A 255 -2.39 10.01 6.14
C GLY A 255 -2.42 10.06 7.66
N ASP A 256 -3.51 10.49 8.30
CA ASP A 256 -3.66 10.54 9.76
C ASP A 256 -4.39 9.33 10.36
N ASN A 257 -4.63 8.29 9.52
CA ASN A 257 -5.35 7.07 9.84
C ASN A 257 -6.81 7.31 10.23
N LYS A 258 -7.46 8.31 9.65
CA LYS A 258 -8.89 8.58 9.87
C LYS A 258 -9.59 8.72 8.52
N PRO A 259 -10.75 8.09 8.33
CA PRO A 259 -11.50 8.28 7.09
C PRO A 259 -11.91 9.73 6.88
N ASP A 260 -11.61 10.26 5.70
CA ASP A 260 -11.94 11.59 5.24
C ASP A 260 -13.15 11.56 4.30
N LEU A 261 -13.73 12.74 4.04
CA LEU A 261 -14.78 12.93 3.05
C LEU A 261 -14.29 13.87 1.94
N VAL A 262 -14.62 13.58 0.68
CA VAL A 262 -14.42 14.52 -0.43
C VAL A 262 -15.76 15.06 -0.92
N ALA A 263 -15.83 16.35 -1.26
CA ALA A 263 -17.06 16.97 -1.70
C ALA A 263 -16.86 17.98 -2.83
N ILE A 264 -17.83 18.03 -3.74
CA ILE A 264 -17.90 19.02 -4.81
C ILE A 264 -18.90 20.10 -4.40
N GLU A 265 -18.42 21.33 -4.30
CA GLU A 265 -19.24 22.51 -4.07
C GLU A 265 -19.87 23.01 -5.39
N ASP A 266 -21.00 23.70 -5.32
CA ASP A 266 -21.73 24.27 -6.46
C ASP A 266 -20.91 25.22 -7.33
N THR A 267 -19.87 25.83 -6.77
CA THR A 267 -18.87 26.61 -7.49
C THR A 267 -17.95 25.78 -8.41
N GLY A 268 -18.05 24.45 -8.35
CA GLY A 268 -17.20 23.51 -9.10
C GLY A 268 -15.83 23.29 -8.47
N LYS A 269 -15.68 23.58 -7.17
CA LYS A 269 -14.48 23.30 -6.37
C LYS A 269 -14.57 21.94 -5.72
N LEU A 270 -13.42 21.27 -5.58
CA LEU A 270 -13.27 20.03 -4.84
C LEU A 270 -12.62 20.31 -3.47
N TRP A 271 -13.25 19.82 -2.43
CA TRP A 271 -12.84 19.99 -1.05
C TRP A 271 -12.59 18.63 -0.39
N LEU A 272 -11.52 18.54 0.39
CA LEU A 272 -11.27 17.46 1.34
C LEU A 272 -11.75 17.91 2.72
N TYR A 273 -12.47 17.06 3.43
CA TYR A 273 -12.88 17.27 4.81
C TYR A 273 -12.17 16.22 5.67
N PRO A 274 -11.12 16.61 6.41
CA PRO A 274 -10.37 15.68 7.25
C PRO A 274 -11.27 15.03 8.31
N GLY A 275 -11.18 13.71 8.49
CA GLY A 275 -11.91 12.98 9.51
C GLY A 275 -11.39 13.27 10.92
N THR A 276 -12.28 13.24 11.91
CA THR A 276 -11.86 13.35 13.32
C THR A 276 -11.52 12.01 13.95
N GLY A 277 -11.95 10.90 13.33
CA GLY A 277 -11.90 9.54 13.89
C GLY A 277 -13.01 9.28 14.92
N THR A 278 -14.02 10.15 14.97
CA THR A 278 -15.19 10.03 15.84
C THR A 278 -16.50 10.14 15.04
N GLY A 279 -16.43 9.93 13.73
CA GLY A 279 -17.51 10.21 12.76
C GLY A 279 -17.66 11.68 12.35
N GLY A 280 -16.94 12.60 13.00
CA GLY A 280 -16.95 14.03 12.68
C GLY A 280 -15.96 14.42 11.59
N LEU A 281 -16.09 15.65 11.10
CA LEU A 281 -15.20 16.25 10.10
C LEU A 281 -14.56 17.54 10.64
N GLY A 282 -13.31 17.76 10.29
CA GLY A 282 -12.52 18.93 10.59
C GLY A 282 -12.65 20.05 9.55
N THR A 283 -11.74 21.01 9.61
CA THR A 283 -11.70 22.14 8.68
C THR A 283 -11.38 21.67 7.27
N ARG A 284 -12.26 21.96 6.31
CA ARG A 284 -12.05 21.59 4.91
C ARG A 284 -10.81 22.21 4.28
N VAL A 285 -10.16 21.47 3.39
CA VAL A 285 -8.98 21.86 2.61
C VAL A 285 -9.36 21.89 1.12
N LEU A 286 -8.98 22.96 0.42
CA LEU A 286 -9.23 23.08 -1.02
C LEU A 286 -8.24 22.20 -1.78
N ILE A 287 -8.72 21.17 -2.45
CA ILE A 287 -7.89 20.23 -3.22
C ILE A 287 -8.11 20.31 -4.73
N GLY A 288 -9.16 21.03 -5.16
CA GLY A 288 -9.38 21.39 -6.56
C GLY A 288 -10.02 22.77 -6.71
N SER A 289 -9.31 23.69 -7.33
CA SER A 289 -9.72 25.11 -7.42
C SER A 289 -10.86 25.40 -8.39
N GLY A 290 -11.20 24.47 -9.29
CA GLY A 290 -12.27 24.59 -10.27
C GLY A 290 -12.31 23.42 -11.26
N GLY A 291 -13.35 23.37 -12.10
CA GLY A 291 -13.52 22.35 -13.14
C GLY A 291 -14.19 21.05 -12.70
N TRP A 292 -14.65 20.96 -11.46
CA TRP A 292 -15.31 19.78 -10.90
C TRP A 292 -16.84 19.82 -11.01
N GLY A 293 -17.41 20.92 -11.51
CA GLY A 293 -18.85 21.04 -11.70
C GLY A 293 -19.39 19.94 -12.61
N GLY A 294 -20.31 19.11 -12.09
CA GLY A 294 -20.90 17.98 -12.82
C GLY A 294 -19.98 16.75 -12.95
N ALA A 295 -18.84 16.72 -12.26
CA ALA A 295 -18.01 15.53 -12.20
C ALA A 295 -18.66 14.44 -11.33
N SER A 296 -18.46 13.17 -11.70
CA SER A 296 -18.65 12.04 -10.77
C SER A 296 -17.31 11.78 -10.11
N VAL A 297 -17.25 11.84 -8.78
CA VAL A 297 -16.04 11.67 -7.98
C VAL A 297 -16.23 10.55 -6.98
N THR A 298 -15.17 9.78 -6.77
CA THR A 298 -15.06 8.76 -5.75
C THR A 298 -13.62 8.73 -5.25
N HIS A 299 -13.42 8.34 -4.02
CA HIS A 299 -12.14 7.76 -3.58
C HIS A 299 -12.40 6.32 -3.17
N ARG A 300 -11.32 5.56 -2.99
CA ARG A 300 -11.19 4.24 -2.34
C ARG A 300 -10.08 3.48 -3.05
N GLY A 301 -9.24 2.83 -2.25
CA GLY A 301 -8.14 2.01 -2.74
C GLY A 301 -6.99 2.79 -3.39
N ASP A 302 -5.86 2.09 -3.50
CA ASP A 302 -4.59 2.61 -3.98
C ASP A 302 -4.42 2.30 -5.48
N TRP A 303 -4.68 3.29 -6.32
CA TRP A 303 -4.67 3.14 -7.78
C TRP A 303 -3.26 3.23 -8.35
N THR A 304 -2.35 3.89 -7.64
CA THR A 304 -0.96 4.12 -8.08
C THR A 304 0.05 3.12 -7.52
N GLY A 305 -0.36 2.28 -6.57
CA GLY A 305 0.53 1.37 -5.84
C GLY A 305 1.38 2.10 -4.80
N ASP A 306 0.99 3.32 -4.42
CA ASP A 306 1.69 4.18 -3.47
C ASP A 306 1.05 4.17 -2.06
N GLY A 307 0.24 3.15 -1.77
CA GLY A 307 -0.27 2.80 -0.45
C GLY A 307 -1.17 3.87 0.18
N MET A 308 -1.54 4.89 -0.59
CA MET A 308 -2.52 5.92 -0.25
C MET A 308 -3.75 5.70 -1.11
N GLU A 309 -4.92 6.02 -0.57
CA GLU A 309 -6.11 6.05 -1.42
C GLU A 309 -6.04 7.21 -2.41
N ASP A 310 -6.41 6.94 -3.66
CA ASP A 310 -6.45 7.93 -4.72
C ASP A 310 -7.87 8.40 -5.01
N ILE A 311 -8.00 9.60 -5.59
CA ILE A 311 -9.29 10.06 -6.12
C ILE A 311 -9.44 9.59 -7.56
N VAL A 312 -10.59 9.00 -7.87
CA VAL A 312 -11.00 8.67 -9.24
C VAL A 312 -12.19 9.55 -9.61
N ALA A 313 -12.13 10.17 -10.80
CA ALA A 313 -13.22 11.03 -11.25
C ALA A 313 -13.45 10.95 -12.76
N VAL A 314 -14.71 11.14 -13.15
CA VAL A 314 -15.09 11.48 -14.53
C VAL A 314 -15.23 12.99 -14.61
N VAL A 315 -14.31 13.65 -15.32
CA VAL A 315 -14.31 15.10 -15.50
C VAL A 315 -14.28 15.42 -16.99
N GLY A 316 -15.33 16.07 -17.51
CA GLY A 316 -15.44 16.38 -18.94
C GLY A 316 -15.40 15.15 -19.86
N GLY A 317 -15.86 13.99 -19.35
CA GLY A 317 -15.86 12.70 -20.06
C GLY A 317 -14.53 11.94 -20.00
N GLU A 318 -13.51 12.46 -19.31
CA GLU A 318 -12.28 11.73 -19.06
C GLU A 318 -12.34 11.04 -17.71
N LEU A 319 -12.09 9.73 -17.71
CA LEU A 319 -11.86 8.98 -16.48
C LEU A 319 -10.40 9.21 -16.05
N ARG A 320 -10.21 9.75 -14.86
CA ARG A 320 -8.93 10.21 -14.34
C ARG A 320 -8.69 9.66 -12.94
N VAL A 321 -7.44 9.29 -12.67
CA VAL A 321 -6.90 9.06 -11.31
C VAL A 321 -6.14 10.32 -10.92
N TYR A 322 -6.36 10.81 -9.70
CA TYR A 322 -5.66 11.93 -9.10
C TYR A 322 -4.83 11.36 -7.94
N PRO A 323 -3.52 11.13 -8.16
CA PRO A 323 -2.68 10.52 -7.14
C PRO A 323 -2.68 11.33 -5.85
N ASN A 324 -2.90 10.67 -4.72
CA ASN A 324 -2.89 11.29 -3.42
C ASN A 324 -1.49 11.23 -2.80
N ARG A 325 -0.99 12.36 -2.31
CA ARG A 325 0.32 12.39 -1.62
C ARG A 325 0.23 11.92 -0.16
N GLY A 326 -0.98 11.69 0.33
CA GLY A 326 -1.29 11.35 1.71
C GLY A 326 -1.08 12.50 2.67
N ASP A 327 -0.96 13.75 2.20
CA ASP A 327 -0.82 14.95 3.04
C ASP A 327 -2.01 15.92 2.85
N GLY A 328 -3.10 15.41 2.29
CA GLY A 328 -4.27 16.19 1.90
C GLY A 328 -4.07 16.97 0.59
N THR A 329 -3.04 16.67 -0.20
CA THR A 329 -2.82 17.25 -1.53
C THR A 329 -2.78 16.20 -2.64
N LEU A 330 -3.17 16.63 -3.85
CA LEU A 330 -3.18 15.79 -5.04
C LEU A 330 -1.97 16.09 -5.95
N ALA A 331 -1.47 15.05 -6.61
CA ALA A 331 -0.54 15.17 -7.73
C ALA A 331 -1.29 15.44 -9.05
N PRO A 332 -0.57 15.75 -10.16
CA PRO A 332 -1.18 15.85 -11.47
C PRO A 332 -1.95 14.56 -11.83
N TRP A 333 -3.14 14.72 -12.37
CA TRP A 333 -4.00 13.59 -12.73
C TRP A 333 -3.45 12.78 -13.91
N ILE A 334 -3.87 11.53 -13.94
CA ILE A 334 -3.54 10.53 -14.96
C ILE A 334 -4.84 10.12 -15.63
N LYS A 335 -4.93 10.27 -16.95
CA LYS A 335 -6.09 9.76 -17.71
C LYS A 335 -5.98 8.25 -17.83
N ILE A 336 -7.02 7.55 -17.40
CA ILE A 336 -7.11 6.08 -17.46
C ILE A 336 -8.23 5.59 -18.38
N GLY A 337 -9.04 6.50 -18.93
CA GLY A 337 -10.08 6.15 -19.90
C GLY A 337 -10.96 7.32 -20.32
N THR A 338 -12.05 6.99 -21.02
CA THR A 338 -13.11 7.91 -21.42
C THR A 338 -14.46 7.28 -21.09
N MET A 339 -15.37 8.09 -20.53
CA MET A 339 -16.71 7.69 -20.11
C MET A 339 -17.70 8.80 -20.43
N SER A 340 -18.99 8.46 -20.52
CA SER A 340 -20.05 9.48 -20.61
C SER A 340 -20.04 10.35 -19.35
N THR A 341 -20.30 11.65 -19.48
CA THR A 341 -20.47 12.56 -18.33
C THR A 341 -21.69 12.23 -17.47
N ALA A 342 -22.61 11.41 -17.99
CA ALA A 342 -23.74 10.89 -17.23
C ALA A 342 -23.39 9.65 -16.37
N SER A 343 -22.19 9.09 -16.54
CA SER A 343 -21.76 7.89 -15.80
C SER A 343 -21.59 8.20 -14.33
N ARG A 344 -22.12 7.33 -13.47
CA ARG A 344 -21.93 7.39 -12.02
C ARG A 344 -20.87 6.36 -11.66
N ILE A 345 -19.80 6.79 -11.03
CA ILE A 345 -18.68 5.91 -10.67
C ILE A 345 -18.52 5.81 -9.17
N VAL A 346 -18.14 4.63 -8.70
CA VAL A 346 -17.74 4.35 -7.32
C VAL A 346 -16.53 3.42 -7.37
N SER A 347 -15.43 3.81 -6.75
CA SER A 347 -14.35 2.88 -6.47
C SER A 347 -14.76 2.08 -5.26
N VAL A 348 -14.83 0.76 -5.44
CA VAL A 348 -15.33 -0.15 -4.40
C VAL A 348 -14.20 -0.74 -3.57
N GLY A 349 -12.94 -0.57 -4.01
CA GLY A 349 -11.79 -1.30 -3.49
C GLY A 349 -11.49 -2.54 -4.33
N ASP A 350 -10.65 -3.44 -3.81
CA ASP A 350 -10.22 -4.65 -4.50
C ASP A 350 -11.28 -5.76 -4.36
N THR A 351 -12.12 -5.97 -5.39
CA THR A 351 -13.25 -6.91 -5.32
C THR A 351 -12.88 -8.36 -5.62
N ASP A 352 -11.70 -8.61 -6.20
CA ASP A 352 -11.26 -9.97 -6.53
C ASP A 352 -9.88 -10.34 -5.97
N HIS A 353 -9.40 -9.54 -5.03
CA HIS A 353 -8.22 -9.77 -4.20
C HIS A 353 -6.94 -9.93 -5.03
N ASP A 354 -6.85 -9.23 -6.17
CA ASP A 354 -5.65 -9.23 -7.00
C ASP A 354 -4.61 -8.18 -6.56
N GLY A 355 -4.96 -7.38 -5.55
CA GLY A 355 -4.16 -6.30 -4.99
C GLY A 355 -4.32 -4.99 -5.74
N GLN A 356 -5.32 -4.83 -6.60
CA GLN A 356 -5.62 -3.58 -7.31
C GLN A 356 -7.07 -3.14 -7.04
N PRO A 357 -7.32 -1.85 -6.84
CA PRO A 357 -8.68 -1.37 -6.65
C PRO A 357 -9.48 -1.44 -7.95
N ASP A 358 -10.77 -1.67 -7.79
CA ASP A 358 -11.74 -1.74 -8.87
C ASP A 358 -12.69 -0.55 -8.86
N LEU A 359 -13.30 -0.32 -10.01
CA LEU A 359 -14.31 0.71 -10.22
C LEU A 359 -15.61 0.08 -10.70
N VAL A 360 -16.71 0.47 -10.08
CA VAL A 360 -18.06 0.19 -10.56
C VAL A 360 -18.61 1.44 -11.23
N ALA A 361 -19.21 1.28 -12.40
CA ALA A 361 -19.81 2.38 -13.17
C ALA A 361 -21.24 2.05 -13.62
N GLY A 362 -22.16 2.94 -13.30
CA GLY A 362 -23.56 2.90 -13.77
C GLY A 362 -23.77 3.85 -14.94
N TYR A 363 -24.25 3.32 -16.08
CA TYR A 363 -24.64 4.08 -17.27
C TYR A 363 -25.49 3.20 -18.21
N ASP A 364 -26.27 3.84 -19.09
CA ASP A 364 -27.19 3.17 -20.04
C ASP A 364 -28.10 2.13 -19.36
N ASN A 365 -28.63 2.48 -18.18
CA ASN A 365 -29.45 1.63 -17.32
C ASN A 365 -28.78 0.33 -16.84
N LYS A 366 -27.46 0.23 -16.94
CA LYS A 366 -26.66 -0.96 -16.59
C LYS A 366 -25.58 -0.64 -15.57
N LEU A 367 -25.02 -1.69 -14.99
CA LEU A 367 -23.88 -1.63 -14.08
C LEU A 367 -22.71 -2.44 -14.66
N TYR A 368 -21.53 -1.84 -14.65
CA TYR A 368 -20.30 -2.46 -15.12
C TYR A 368 -19.22 -2.41 -14.05
N ARG A 369 -18.40 -3.46 -13.99
CA ARG A 369 -17.14 -3.49 -13.25
C ARG A 369 -15.98 -3.21 -14.22
N TYR A 370 -15.11 -2.30 -13.82
CA TYR A 370 -13.82 -2.01 -14.44
C TYR A 370 -12.73 -2.47 -13.48
N LYS A 371 -12.06 -3.57 -13.85
CA LYS A 371 -11.01 -4.16 -13.02
C LYS A 371 -9.73 -3.32 -13.07
N GLY A 372 -9.11 -3.05 -11.93
CA GLY A 372 -7.79 -2.40 -11.85
C GLY A 372 -6.69 -3.27 -12.48
N THR A 373 -5.55 -2.69 -12.85
CA THR A 373 -4.43 -3.46 -13.42
C THR A 373 -3.09 -3.08 -12.80
N SER A 374 -2.21 -4.07 -12.61
CA SER A 374 -0.89 -3.91 -11.99
C SER A 374 0.16 -3.23 -12.89
N ALA A 375 -0.22 -2.18 -13.62
CA ALA A 375 0.65 -1.46 -14.55
C ALA A 375 1.47 -0.37 -13.83
N VAL A 376 2.58 0.08 -14.46
CA VAL A 376 3.44 1.17 -13.94
C VAL A 376 2.65 2.48 -13.83
N THR A 377 1.66 2.68 -14.69
CA THR A 377 0.67 3.75 -14.62
C THR A 377 -0.69 3.14 -14.35
N PRO A 378 -1.53 3.75 -13.49
CA PRO A 378 -2.89 3.26 -13.24
C PRO A 378 -3.65 3.05 -14.54
N ALA A 379 -4.39 1.94 -14.64
CA ALA A 379 -5.24 1.63 -15.77
C ALA A 379 -6.34 0.65 -15.37
N VAL A 380 -7.43 0.65 -16.14
CA VAL A 380 -8.55 -0.29 -15.99
C VAL A 380 -8.62 -1.24 -17.19
N ALA A 381 -9.08 -2.47 -16.94
CA ALA A 381 -9.40 -3.44 -17.96
C ALA A 381 -10.71 -3.10 -18.70
N ALA A 382 -11.03 -3.88 -19.73
CA ALA A 382 -12.32 -3.78 -20.41
C ALA A 382 -13.49 -4.04 -19.42
N PRO A 383 -14.59 -3.30 -19.51
CA PRO A 383 -15.70 -3.43 -18.57
C PRO A 383 -16.42 -4.77 -18.69
N VAL A 384 -16.80 -5.31 -17.54
CA VAL A 384 -17.66 -6.50 -17.43
C VAL A 384 -19.04 -6.07 -16.97
N LEU A 385 -20.09 -6.50 -17.67
CA LEU A 385 -21.47 -6.26 -17.27
C LEU A 385 -21.80 -7.06 -16.01
N ILE A 386 -22.17 -6.37 -14.93
CA ILE A 386 -22.54 -6.98 -13.64
C ILE A 386 -24.00 -6.67 -13.23
N GLY A 387 -24.69 -5.79 -13.96
CA GLY A 387 -26.10 -5.52 -13.76
C GLY A 387 -26.78 -5.11 -15.07
N SER A 388 -27.81 -5.83 -15.49
CA SER A 388 -28.39 -5.71 -16.84
C SER A 388 -29.49 -4.65 -16.98
N GLY A 389 -30.01 -4.09 -15.88
CA GLY A 389 -31.14 -3.17 -15.90
C GLY A 389 -31.41 -2.53 -14.54
N GLY A 390 -32.07 -1.36 -14.55
CA GLY A 390 -32.57 -0.69 -13.35
C GLY A 390 -31.53 0.15 -12.61
N TRP A 391 -30.38 0.46 -13.23
CA TRP A 391 -29.31 1.20 -12.55
C TRP A 391 -29.38 2.72 -12.75
N ASP A 392 -30.20 3.20 -13.70
CA ASP A 392 -30.40 4.64 -13.88
C ASP A 392 -31.12 5.30 -12.70
N GLN A 393 -31.90 4.52 -11.92
CA GLN A 393 -32.59 4.99 -10.72
C GLN A 393 -31.74 4.89 -9.44
N MET A 394 -30.53 4.33 -9.53
CA MET A 394 -29.68 4.08 -8.36
C MET A 394 -28.66 5.20 -8.13
N THR A 395 -28.48 5.59 -6.87
CA THR A 395 -27.29 6.32 -6.40
C THR A 395 -26.35 5.32 -5.74
N LEU A 396 -25.09 5.28 -6.16
CA LEU A 396 -24.10 4.30 -5.72
C LEU A 396 -23.17 4.89 -4.65
N THR A 397 -22.71 4.07 -3.70
CA THR A 397 -21.60 4.40 -2.79
C THR A 397 -20.94 3.12 -2.27
N ALA A 398 -19.73 3.21 -1.70
CA ALA A 398 -18.98 2.07 -1.18
C ALA A 398 -18.58 2.27 0.29
N PRO A 399 -19.12 1.47 1.22
CA PRO A 399 -18.75 1.52 2.62
C PRO A 399 -17.42 0.83 2.92
N GLY A 400 -16.88 0.05 1.97
CA GLY A 400 -15.82 -0.92 2.24
C GLY A 400 -16.43 -2.29 2.54
N ASP A 401 -15.76 -3.08 3.38
CA ASP A 401 -16.26 -4.36 3.90
C ASP A 401 -17.25 -4.10 5.05
N ALA A 402 -18.55 -4.05 4.75
CA ALA A 402 -19.56 -3.63 5.71
C ALA A 402 -20.07 -4.79 6.59
N ASP A 403 -19.94 -6.03 6.11
CA ASP A 403 -20.36 -7.23 6.84
C ASP A 403 -19.20 -8.03 7.46
N HIS A 404 -17.96 -7.58 7.23
CA HIS A 404 -16.71 -8.11 7.77
C HIS A 404 -16.40 -9.52 7.26
N ASP A 405 -16.87 -9.85 6.06
CA ASP A 405 -16.59 -11.14 5.41
C ASP A 405 -15.22 -11.14 4.68
N GLY A 406 -14.55 -9.98 4.65
CA GLY A 406 -13.27 -9.77 4.00
C GLY A 406 -13.39 -9.36 2.54
N GLN A 407 -14.60 -9.15 2.01
CA GLN A 407 -14.88 -8.61 0.68
C GLN A 407 -15.34 -7.16 0.78
N VAL A 408 -15.06 -6.38 -0.25
CA VAL A 408 -15.62 -5.04 -0.34
C VAL A 408 -17.04 -5.05 -0.90
N ASP A 409 -17.90 -4.21 -0.35
CA ASP A 409 -19.32 -4.17 -0.66
C ASP A 409 -19.74 -2.97 -1.50
N LEU A 410 -20.92 -3.09 -2.12
CA LEU A 410 -21.60 -2.01 -2.82
C LEU A 410 -22.90 -1.64 -2.12
N LEU A 411 -23.10 -0.35 -1.87
CA LEU A 411 -24.39 0.20 -1.49
C LEU A 411 -25.02 0.92 -2.67
N ALA A 412 -26.32 0.73 -2.86
CA ALA A 412 -27.10 1.47 -3.83
C ALA A 412 -28.43 1.95 -3.23
N ARG A 413 -28.65 3.26 -3.21
CA ARG A 413 -29.94 3.86 -2.92
C ARG A 413 -30.81 3.81 -4.16
N ASP A 414 -31.96 3.15 -4.08
CA ASP A 414 -33.03 3.31 -5.06
C ASP A 414 -33.75 4.64 -4.78
N THR A 415 -33.71 5.54 -5.77
CA THR A 415 -34.27 6.89 -5.63
C THR A 415 -35.80 6.92 -5.72
N ALA A 416 -36.44 5.84 -6.14
CA ALA A 416 -37.89 5.75 -6.25
C ALA A 416 -38.57 5.45 -4.90
N ASP A 417 -38.00 4.51 -4.13
CA ASP A 417 -38.55 4.08 -2.83
C ASP A 417 -37.76 4.61 -1.62
N GLY A 418 -36.51 5.05 -1.81
CA GLY A 418 -35.63 5.50 -0.74
C GLY A 418 -35.05 4.36 0.09
N ILE A 419 -35.05 3.13 -0.41
CA ILE A 419 -34.37 1.99 0.21
C ILE A 419 -32.89 2.05 -0.17
N LEU A 420 -32.03 1.99 0.85
CA LEU A 420 -30.61 1.75 0.70
C LEU A 420 -30.39 0.25 0.67
N ARG A 421 -29.85 -0.26 -0.44
CA ARG A 421 -29.65 -1.68 -0.69
C ARG A 421 -28.18 -2.01 -0.53
N HIS A 422 -27.88 -3.12 0.15
CA HIS A 422 -26.53 -3.67 0.30
C HIS A 422 -26.35 -4.88 -0.59
N TYR A 423 -25.34 -4.81 -1.44
CA TYR A 423 -24.93 -5.87 -2.34
C TYR A 423 -23.59 -6.39 -1.82
N MET A 424 -23.62 -7.54 -1.14
CA MET A 424 -22.43 -8.19 -0.58
C MET A 424 -21.43 -8.53 -1.68
N GLY A 425 -20.15 -8.27 -1.43
CA GLY A 425 -19.05 -8.67 -2.29
C GLY A 425 -18.99 -10.19 -2.48
N GLN A 426 -18.39 -10.62 -3.58
CA GLN A 426 -18.15 -12.04 -3.86
C GLN A 426 -16.70 -12.25 -4.30
N PRO A 427 -16.07 -13.38 -3.96
CA PRO A 427 -14.65 -13.64 -4.27
C PRO A 427 -14.26 -13.62 -5.75
N ASN A 428 -15.24 -13.61 -6.65
CA ASN A 428 -15.05 -13.52 -8.10
C ASN A 428 -15.14 -12.07 -8.63
N GLY A 429 -15.23 -11.07 -7.75
CA GLY A 429 -15.40 -9.67 -8.11
C GLY A 429 -16.79 -9.31 -8.62
N THR A 430 -17.82 -10.10 -8.30
CA THR A 430 -19.23 -9.71 -8.50
C THR A 430 -19.92 -9.42 -7.16
N PHE A 431 -21.20 -9.03 -7.20
CA PHE A 431 -21.98 -8.79 -5.99
C PHE A 431 -23.20 -9.71 -5.93
N ALA A 432 -23.57 -10.11 -4.71
CA ALA A 432 -24.76 -10.93 -4.46
C ALA A 432 -26.07 -10.15 -4.74
N SER A 433 -27.20 -10.86 -4.65
CA SER A 433 -28.50 -10.20 -4.60
C SER A 433 -28.59 -9.30 -3.37
N TRP A 434 -29.23 -8.14 -3.53
CA TRP A 434 -29.27 -7.16 -2.46
C TRP A 434 -30.07 -7.61 -1.24
N THR A 435 -29.68 -7.09 -0.08
CA THR A 435 -30.46 -7.06 1.16
C THR A 435 -30.74 -5.62 1.57
N GLU A 436 -31.80 -5.40 2.37
CA GLU A 436 -32.12 -4.06 2.87
C GLU A 436 -31.04 -3.60 3.85
N TYR A 437 -30.46 -2.43 3.58
CA TYR A 437 -29.44 -1.81 4.42
C TYR A 437 -29.94 -0.55 5.14
N GLY A 438 -31.03 0.04 4.66
CA GLY A 438 -31.66 1.19 5.32
C GLY A 438 -32.91 1.68 4.59
N VAL A 439 -33.75 2.41 5.31
CA VAL A 439 -35.02 2.95 4.83
C VAL A 439 -35.10 4.46 5.05
N GLY A 440 -35.94 5.15 4.28
CA GLY A 440 -36.07 6.61 4.40
C GLY A 440 -34.87 7.38 3.85
N TYR A 441 -34.04 6.74 3.02
CA TYR A 441 -32.96 7.37 2.27
C TYR A 441 -33.46 8.13 1.03
N THR A 442 -34.67 8.71 1.08
CA THR A 442 -35.19 9.47 -0.06
C THR A 442 -34.30 10.67 -0.38
N THR A 443 -34.26 11.10 -1.64
CA THR A 443 -33.48 12.29 -2.06
C THR A 443 -33.97 13.58 -1.41
N THR A 444 -35.18 13.59 -0.83
CA THR A 444 -35.69 14.72 -0.04
C THR A 444 -35.10 14.77 1.36
N PHE A 445 -35.11 13.64 2.08
CA PHE A 445 -34.62 13.59 3.46
C PHE A 445 -33.11 13.46 3.55
N ARG A 446 -32.51 12.76 2.57
CA ARG A 446 -31.08 12.51 2.47
C ARG A 446 -30.57 12.79 1.06
N PRO A 447 -30.40 14.05 0.65
CA PRO A 447 -30.07 14.39 -0.73
C PRO A 447 -28.81 13.69 -1.24
N LEU A 448 -27.73 13.75 -0.44
CA LEU A 448 -26.44 13.14 -0.76
C LEU A 448 -26.08 12.09 0.31
N ILE A 449 -25.40 11.03 -0.11
CA ILE A 449 -24.96 9.91 0.74
C ILE A 449 -23.51 9.53 0.39
N ALA A 450 -22.74 9.12 1.40
CA ALA A 450 -21.42 8.52 1.23
C ALA A 450 -21.23 7.42 2.29
N GLY A 451 -20.74 6.26 1.85
CA GLY A 451 -20.15 5.26 2.73
C GLY A 451 -18.88 5.84 3.35
N ALA A 452 -18.81 5.87 4.67
CA ALA A 452 -17.78 6.59 5.41
C ALA A 452 -16.60 5.72 5.84
N ALA A 453 -16.53 4.46 5.37
CA ALA A 453 -15.68 3.43 5.98
C ALA A 453 -15.90 3.39 7.50
N ASP A 454 -14.89 3.02 8.29
CA ASP A 454 -14.93 3.04 9.74
C ASP A 454 -14.57 4.44 10.29
N ALA A 455 -15.42 5.43 10.05
CA ALA A 455 -15.15 6.84 10.35
C ALA A 455 -15.05 7.16 11.86
N ASN A 456 -15.60 6.29 12.70
CA ASN A 456 -15.51 6.39 14.16
C ASN A 456 -14.49 5.44 14.81
N LEU A 457 -13.79 4.64 14.01
CA LEU A 457 -12.72 3.72 14.45
C LEU A 457 -13.21 2.63 15.41
N ASP A 458 -14.47 2.21 15.31
CA ASP A 458 -15.03 1.09 16.08
C ASP A 458 -15.02 -0.23 15.32
N GLY A 459 -14.46 -0.22 14.11
CA GLY A 459 -14.27 -1.38 13.28
C GLY A 459 -15.47 -1.71 12.40
N VAL A 460 -16.52 -0.88 12.36
CA VAL A 460 -17.74 -1.10 11.57
C VAL A 460 -17.89 -0.01 10.53
N ALA A 461 -18.37 -0.35 9.34
CA ALA A 461 -18.62 0.65 8.31
C ALA A 461 -19.79 1.60 8.67
N ASP A 462 -19.51 2.89 8.59
CA ASP A 462 -20.38 4.02 8.90
C ASP A 462 -20.86 4.73 7.62
N MET A 463 -21.76 5.72 7.77
CA MET A 463 -22.19 6.58 6.67
C MET A 463 -22.31 8.06 7.04
N TRP A 464 -22.09 8.90 6.03
CA TRP A 464 -22.47 10.31 6.04
C TRP A 464 -23.63 10.56 5.08
N ALA A 465 -24.54 11.45 5.47
CA ALA A 465 -25.56 11.95 4.56
C ALA A 465 -25.89 13.41 4.86
N THR A 466 -26.15 14.20 3.82
CA THR A 466 -26.76 15.51 4.02
C THR A 466 -28.22 15.33 4.40
N ALA A 467 -28.78 16.27 5.16
CA ALA A 467 -30.17 16.26 5.59
C ALA A 467 -30.98 17.39 4.93
N SER A 468 -32.31 17.27 4.95
CA SER A 468 -33.24 18.28 4.40
C SER A 468 -33.11 19.67 5.03
N ASP A 469 -32.54 19.76 6.23
CA ASP A 469 -32.24 21.01 6.93
C ASP A 469 -30.92 21.68 6.46
N GLY A 470 -30.20 21.08 5.50
CA GLY A 470 -28.94 21.59 4.98
C GLY A 470 -27.73 21.31 5.88
N SER A 471 -27.86 20.39 6.85
CA SER A 471 -26.73 19.90 7.66
C SER A 471 -26.12 18.62 7.09
N LEU A 472 -24.92 18.26 7.57
CA LEU A 472 -24.35 16.92 7.40
C LEU A 472 -24.58 16.10 8.67
N LYS A 473 -25.04 14.86 8.49
CA LYS A 473 -25.27 13.91 9.56
C LYS A 473 -24.35 12.70 9.40
N PHE A 474 -23.83 12.23 10.52
CA PHE A 474 -23.09 10.98 10.68
C PHE A 474 -24.02 9.91 11.22
N TYR A 475 -23.95 8.72 10.64
CA TYR A 475 -24.72 7.54 11.00
C TYR A 475 -23.75 6.42 11.31
N LYS A 476 -23.73 6.04 12.58
CA LYS A 476 -22.89 4.96 13.07
C LYS A 476 -23.38 3.61 12.52
N GLY A 477 -22.45 2.79 12.04
CA GLY A 477 -22.70 1.41 11.63
C GLY A 477 -23.21 0.53 12.78
N GLY A 478 -24.13 -0.36 12.46
CA GLY A 478 -24.62 -1.37 13.41
C GLY A 478 -23.78 -2.64 13.35
N THR A 479 -23.68 -3.38 14.46
CA THR A 479 -22.91 -4.64 14.53
C THR A 479 -23.58 -5.83 13.85
N SER A 480 -24.70 -5.65 13.14
CA SER A 480 -25.40 -6.71 12.41
C SER A 480 -25.24 -6.53 10.90
N ILE A 481 -24.85 -7.62 10.23
CA ILE A 481 -24.59 -7.75 8.79
C ILE A 481 -25.76 -7.34 7.85
N HIS A 482 -26.96 -7.05 8.37
CA HIS A 482 -28.20 -6.86 7.58
C HIS A 482 -29.00 -5.59 7.95
N GLY A 483 -28.30 -4.52 8.29
CA GLY A 483 -28.87 -3.16 8.36
C GLY A 483 -29.32 -2.70 9.76
N PRO A 484 -29.75 -1.44 9.94
CA PRO A 484 -29.41 -0.25 9.18
C PRO A 484 -28.69 0.83 10.03
N ILE A 485 -27.90 1.66 9.36
CA ILE A 485 -27.41 2.99 9.81
C ILE A 485 -28.55 3.97 10.17
N ASP A 486 -29.83 3.58 10.11
CA ASP A 486 -30.98 4.42 10.50
C ASP A 486 -31.08 4.72 11.99
N GLY A 487 -30.08 4.30 12.77
CA GLY A 487 -29.89 4.69 14.16
C GLY A 487 -29.78 6.22 14.35
N PRO A 488 -29.79 6.69 15.60
CA PRO A 488 -29.69 8.12 15.90
C PRO A 488 -28.48 8.74 15.19
N SER A 489 -28.73 9.81 14.44
CA SER A 489 -27.69 10.52 13.71
C SER A 489 -27.06 11.61 14.56
N VAL A 490 -25.78 11.87 14.36
CA VAL A 490 -25.09 13.03 14.95
C VAL A 490 -24.92 14.09 13.88
N GLU A 491 -25.28 15.34 14.18
CA GLU A 491 -24.93 16.45 13.31
C GLU A 491 -23.42 16.70 13.38
N VAL A 492 -22.75 16.58 12.24
CA VAL A 492 -21.29 16.75 12.10
C VAL A 492 -20.93 17.91 11.16
N GLY A 493 -21.95 18.65 10.70
CA GLY A 493 -21.78 19.83 9.88
C GLY A 493 -22.98 20.76 9.94
N SER A 494 -22.86 21.84 10.71
CA SER A 494 -23.92 22.83 10.93
C SER A 494 -23.91 23.91 9.83
N GLY A 495 -24.48 23.58 8.66
CA GLY A 495 -24.70 24.53 7.55
C GLY A 495 -23.61 24.57 6.48
N GLY A 496 -23.95 25.17 5.33
CA GLY A 496 -23.11 25.21 4.13
C GLY A 496 -23.23 23.96 3.25
N TRP A 497 -23.79 22.86 3.76
CA TRP A 497 -23.95 21.63 2.99
C TRP A 497 -25.01 21.72 1.89
N GLN A 498 -25.88 22.73 1.92
CA GLN A 498 -26.80 23.02 0.82
C GLN A 498 -26.10 23.48 -0.47
N THR A 499 -24.85 23.96 -0.39
CA THR A 499 -24.04 24.32 -1.58
C THR A 499 -23.27 23.13 -2.13
N ILE A 500 -23.22 22.00 -1.41
CA ILE A 500 -22.55 20.78 -1.86
C ILE A 500 -23.46 20.04 -2.86
N LYS A 501 -22.86 19.57 -3.96
CA LYS A 501 -23.53 18.87 -5.06
C LYS A 501 -23.18 17.39 -5.15
N SER A 502 -22.06 16.99 -4.55
CA SER A 502 -21.63 15.60 -4.45
C SER A 502 -20.79 15.42 -3.20
N ILE A 503 -20.89 14.25 -2.58
CA ILE A 503 -19.98 13.77 -1.54
C ILE A 503 -19.53 12.35 -1.91
N SER A 504 -18.31 11.99 -1.54
CA SER A 504 -17.80 10.62 -1.58
C SER A 504 -17.00 10.34 -0.34
#